data_AF-A0A6I1JFD7-F1
#
_entry.id   AF-A0A6I1JFD7-F1
#
_cell.length_a   1.000
_cell.length_b   1.000
_cell.length_c   1.000
_cell.angle_alpha   90.00
_cell.angle_beta   90.00
_cell.angle_gamma   90.00
#
_symmetry.space_group_name_H-M   'P 1'
#
loop_
_entity.id
_entity.type
_entity.pdbx_description
1 polymer ?
#
loop_
_entity_poly.entity_id
_entity_poly.type
_entity_poly.pdbx_seq_one_letter_code
_entity_poly.pdbx_strand_id
1 'polypeptide(L)'
;MTIAQIQRDAEFGQALAALSADGRVNTLAAKGLTGHQRAAILMLTLGDKVSARIWKLLDDDEIRVLSIAMSQLGTVEPEIVESLMLEFVGRLSAAGGLMGNFDATERLLSQFMPSDRVAMLMEEIRGPAGRNMWEKLSNVQEQVLANYLKNEYPQTVAVVLSKIRPEHAGRVLAILPEEFALDVVGRMLKMEAIQKDVLERIEQTLRTEFMSNLSQT
;
A
#
# COMPACT_ATOMS: atom_id res chain seq x y z
N MET A 1 -12.36 7.80 -1.25
CA MET A 1 -12.86 6.44 -0.94
C MET A 1 -13.50 5.89 -2.20
N THR A 2 -13.00 4.77 -2.71
CA THR A 2 -13.45 4.16 -3.97
C THR A 2 -14.68 3.28 -3.73
N ILE A 3 -15.54 3.08 -4.74
CA ILE A 3 -16.73 2.22 -4.64
C ILE A 3 -16.36 0.78 -4.25
N ALA A 4 -15.18 0.30 -4.66
CA ALA A 4 -14.61 -1.00 -4.25
C ALA A 4 -14.13 -1.07 -2.79
N GLN A 5 -13.95 0.07 -2.11
CA GLN A 5 -13.72 0.13 -0.66
C GLN A 5 -15.05 -0.06 0.08
N ILE A 6 -16.09 0.65 -0.36
CA ILE A 6 -17.44 0.58 0.23
C ILE A 6 -18.01 -0.83 0.16
N GLN A 7 -17.78 -1.55 -0.95
CA GLN A 7 -18.26 -2.92 -1.13
C GLN A 7 -17.53 -3.96 -0.27
N ARG A 8 -16.21 -3.79 -0.05
CA ARG A 8 -15.43 -4.67 0.85
C ARG A 8 -15.69 -4.38 2.33
N ASP A 9 -15.87 -3.12 2.69
CA ASP A 9 -16.27 -2.72 4.04
C ASP A 9 -17.68 -3.27 4.35
N ALA A 10 -18.56 -3.31 3.35
CA ALA A 10 -19.88 -3.93 3.45
C ALA A 10 -19.81 -5.46 3.59
N GLU A 11 -18.96 -6.15 2.83
CA GLU A 11 -18.78 -7.62 2.94
C GLU A 11 -18.14 -8.03 4.27
N PHE A 12 -17.15 -7.29 4.77
CA PHE A 12 -16.54 -7.56 6.08
C PHE A 12 -17.48 -7.21 7.23
N GLY A 13 -18.23 -6.10 7.10
CA GLY A 13 -19.31 -5.76 8.02
C GLY A 13 -20.43 -6.80 8.04
N GLN A 14 -20.75 -7.39 6.88
CA GLN A 14 -21.70 -8.51 6.77
C GLN A 14 -21.14 -9.81 7.34
N ALA A 15 -19.85 -10.10 7.20
CA ALA A 15 -19.21 -11.27 7.82
C ALA A 15 -19.19 -11.15 9.35
N LEU A 16 -18.86 -9.97 9.89
CA LEU A 16 -18.97 -9.67 11.32
C LEU A 16 -20.42 -9.71 11.81
N ALA A 17 -21.36 -9.19 11.02
CA ALA A 17 -22.78 -9.26 11.34
C ALA A 17 -23.31 -10.70 11.29
N ALA A 18 -22.84 -11.53 10.35
CA ALA A 18 -23.19 -12.95 10.26
C ALA A 18 -22.61 -13.76 11.44
N LEU A 19 -21.38 -13.49 11.85
CA LEU A 19 -20.76 -14.07 13.04
C LEU A 19 -21.46 -13.63 14.34
N SER A 20 -21.95 -12.39 14.38
CA SER A 20 -22.76 -11.88 15.49
C SER A 20 -24.21 -12.39 15.46
N ALA A 21 -24.75 -12.73 14.28
CA ALA A 21 -26.12 -13.22 14.10
C ALA A 21 -26.26 -14.72 14.40
N ASP A 22 -25.16 -15.50 14.31
CA ASP A 22 -25.12 -16.93 14.63
C ASP A 22 -25.17 -17.21 16.16
N GLY A 23 -25.39 -16.17 16.99
CA GLY A 23 -25.62 -16.29 18.44
C GLY A 23 -24.43 -16.76 19.27
N ARG A 24 -23.30 -17.08 18.64
CA ARG A 24 -22.07 -17.57 19.31
C ARG A 24 -21.21 -16.48 19.92
N VAL A 25 -21.25 -15.26 19.37
CA VAL A 25 -20.42 -14.14 19.85
C VAL A 25 -21.30 -13.07 20.48
N ASN A 26 -21.41 -13.09 21.80
CA ASN A 26 -22.10 -12.03 22.54
C ASN A 26 -21.17 -10.82 22.69
N THR A 27 -21.24 -9.88 21.74
CA THR A 27 -20.50 -8.60 21.78
C THR A 27 -20.83 -7.72 23.00
N LEU A 28 -21.87 -8.06 23.78
CA LEU A 28 -22.19 -7.40 25.05
C LEU A 28 -21.36 -7.93 26.22
N ALA A 29 -20.78 -9.14 26.13
CA ALA A 29 -20.04 -9.76 27.23
C ALA A 29 -18.77 -8.97 27.61
N ALA A 30 -18.13 -8.30 26.64
CA ALA A 30 -16.95 -7.46 26.87
C ALA A 30 -17.28 -6.03 27.35
N LYS A 31 -18.56 -5.62 27.45
CA LYS A 31 -18.95 -4.25 27.83
C LYS A 31 -18.71 -3.91 29.31
N GLY A 32 -18.51 -4.91 30.17
CA GLY A 32 -18.21 -4.71 31.59
C GLY A 32 -16.71 -4.53 31.90
N LEU A 33 -15.83 -4.71 30.91
CA LEU A 33 -14.38 -4.66 31.13
C LEU A 33 -13.83 -3.24 31.00
N THR A 34 -12.99 -2.85 31.96
CA THR A 34 -12.23 -1.60 31.88
C THR A 34 -11.16 -1.66 30.79
N GLY A 35 -10.69 -0.51 30.31
CA GLY A 35 -9.62 -0.44 29.29
C GLY A 35 -8.36 -1.21 29.70
N HIS A 36 -7.97 -1.15 30.97
CA HIS A 36 -6.81 -1.87 31.50
C HIS A 36 -7.01 -3.38 31.50
N GLN A 37 -8.20 -3.86 31.89
CA GLN A 37 -8.54 -5.30 31.82
C GLN A 37 -8.55 -5.80 30.37
N ARG A 38 -9.06 -4.99 29.44
CA ARG A 38 -9.07 -5.33 28.02
C ARG A 38 -7.66 -5.42 27.44
N ALA A 39 -6.78 -4.47 27.79
CA ALA A 39 -5.37 -4.51 27.40
C ALA A 39 -4.65 -5.71 28.00
N ALA A 40 -4.93 -6.04 29.27
CA ALA A 40 -4.37 -7.20 29.95
C ALA A 40 -4.77 -8.52 29.27
N ILE A 41 -6.05 -8.70 28.93
CA ILE A 41 -6.52 -9.88 28.17
C ILE A 41 -5.81 -9.96 26.83
N LEU A 42 -5.72 -8.86 26.07
CA LEU A 42 -5.05 -8.85 24.77
C LEU A 42 -3.57 -9.25 24.88
N MET A 43 -2.86 -8.70 25.88
CA MET A 43 -1.45 -8.99 26.11
C MET A 43 -1.19 -10.45 26.50
N LEU A 44 -2.11 -11.06 27.27
CA LEU A 44 -2.07 -12.50 27.57
C LEU A 44 -2.34 -13.35 26.33
N THR A 45 -3.31 -12.97 25.49
CA THR A 45 -3.67 -13.70 24.26
C THR A 45 -2.56 -13.66 23.21
N LEU A 46 -1.82 -12.56 23.09
CA LEU A 46 -0.70 -12.42 22.14
C LEU A 46 0.51 -13.30 22.50
N GLY A 47 0.61 -13.73 23.76
CA GLY A 47 1.70 -14.55 24.26
C GLY A 47 3.05 -13.83 24.36
N ASP A 48 3.99 -14.47 25.06
CA ASP A 48 5.22 -13.85 25.55
C ASP A 48 6.09 -13.24 24.45
N LYS A 49 6.19 -13.90 23.28
CA LYS A 49 7.07 -13.47 22.20
C LYS A 49 6.63 -12.15 21.57
N VAL A 50 5.32 -11.96 21.42
CA VAL A 50 4.77 -10.76 20.77
C VAL A 50 4.60 -9.65 21.80
N SER A 51 4.11 -9.98 23.00
CA SER A 51 3.91 -9.00 24.08
C SER A 51 5.23 -8.41 24.58
N ALA A 52 6.36 -9.14 24.54
CA ALA A 52 7.67 -8.64 24.96
C ALA A 52 8.12 -7.38 24.21
N ARG A 53 7.73 -7.21 22.94
CA ARG A 53 8.03 -5.97 22.19
C ARG A 53 7.16 -4.81 22.65
N ILE A 54 5.92 -5.08 23.02
CA ILE A 54 4.97 -4.07 23.51
C ILE A 54 5.40 -3.60 24.91
N TRP A 55 5.79 -4.52 25.80
CA TRP A 55 6.29 -4.19 27.14
C TRP A 55 7.47 -3.21 27.13
N LYS A 56 8.35 -3.29 26.13
CA LYS A 56 9.49 -2.37 25.99
C LYS A 56 9.12 -0.94 25.59
N LEU A 57 7.88 -0.73 25.14
CA LEU A 57 7.38 0.58 24.71
C LEU A 57 6.57 1.29 25.79
N LEU A 58 6.24 0.59 26.89
CA LEU A 58 5.46 1.12 27.99
C LEU A 58 6.37 1.76 29.03
N ASP A 59 5.87 2.79 29.71
CA ASP A 59 6.55 3.36 30.88
C ASP A 59 6.27 2.56 32.17
N ASP A 60 7.00 2.86 33.24
CA ASP A 60 6.91 2.13 34.52
C ASP A 60 5.51 2.19 35.16
N ASP A 61 4.76 3.27 34.94
CA ASP A 61 3.41 3.44 35.49
C ASP A 61 2.40 2.61 34.68
N GLU A 62 2.48 2.63 33.36
CA GLU A 62 1.69 1.79 32.46
C GLU A 62 1.94 0.31 32.72
N ILE A 63 3.21 -0.07 32.90
CA ILE A 63 3.60 -1.44 33.24
C ILE A 63 2.93 -1.88 34.55
N ARG A 64 2.97 -1.01 35.57
CA ARG A 64 2.37 -1.29 36.88
C ARG A 64 0.86 -1.47 36.76
N VAL A 65 0.17 -0.56 36.08
CA VAL A 65 -1.29 -0.60 35.91
C VAL A 65 -1.71 -1.87 35.16
N LEU A 66 -1.01 -2.20 34.08
CA LEU A 66 -1.31 -3.39 33.27
C LEU A 66 -1.05 -4.69 34.05
N SER A 67 0.05 -4.74 34.81
CA SER A 67 0.39 -5.90 35.66
C SER A 67 -0.66 -6.13 36.75
N ILE A 68 -1.16 -5.06 37.40
CA ILE A 68 -2.24 -5.16 38.38
C ILE A 68 -3.50 -5.70 37.72
N ALA A 69 -3.89 -5.16 36.56
CA ALA A 69 -5.06 -5.63 35.83
C ALA A 69 -4.95 -7.11 35.44
N MET A 70 -3.78 -7.56 34.99
CA MET A 70 -3.49 -8.97 34.69
C MET A 70 -3.66 -9.87 35.91
N SER A 71 -3.12 -9.46 37.06
CA SER A 71 -3.19 -10.24 38.29
C SER A 71 -4.62 -10.39 38.86
N GLN A 72 -5.51 -9.47 38.52
CA GLN A 72 -6.88 -9.40 39.04
C GLN A 72 -7.94 -9.99 38.09
N LEU A 73 -7.56 -10.42 36.88
CA LEU A 73 -8.50 -10.88 35.85
C LEU A 73 -9.22 -12.19 36.20
N GLY A 74 -8.58 -13.07 36.97
CA GLY A 74 -9.12 -14.41 37.24
C GLY A 74 -9.31 -15.24 35.97
N THR A 75 -10.27 -16.17 35.98
CA THR A 75 -10.63 -16.96 34.80
C THR A 75 -11.43 -16.10 33.82
N VAL A 76 -10.95 -16.00 32.59
CA VAL A 76 -11.64 -15.29 31.50
C VAL A 76 -12.28 -16.32 30.58
N GLU A 77 -13.59 -16.24 30.41
CA GLU A 77 -14.33 -17.14 29.52
C GLU A 77 -13.90 -16.98 28.05
N PRO A 78 -13.78 -18.07 27.27
CA PRO A 78 -13.33 -18.02 25.88
C PRO A 78 -14.13 -17.05 25.00
N GLU A 79 -15.45 -16.94 25.23
CA GLU A 79 -16.35 -16.07 24.47
C GLU A 79 -16.00 -14.59 24.66
N ILE A 80 -15.50 -14.22 25.85
CA ILE A 80 -15.05 -12.84 26.15
C ILE A 80 -13.77 -12.55 25.38
N VAL A 81 -12.83 -13.49 25.35
CA VAL A 81 -11.57 -13.35 24.60
C VAL A 81 -11.84 -13.23 23.11
N GLU A 82 -12.70 -14.09 22.55
CA GLU A 82 -13.08 -14.06 21.14
C GLU A 82 -13.75 -12.73 20.76
N SER A 83 -14.73 -12.30 21.56
CA SER A 83 -15.42 -11.01 21.33
C SER A 83 -14.43 -9.84 21.36
N LEU A 84 -13.45 -9.85 22.26
CA LEU A 84 -12.47 -8.78 22.40
C LEU A 84 -11.49 -8.75 21.22
N MET A 85 -11.07 -9.92 20.73
CA MET A 85 -10.21 -10.04 19.54
C MET A 85 -10.92 -9.56 18.27
N LEU A 86 -12.19 -9.93 18.07
CA LEU A 86 -12.99 -9.46 16.93
C LEU A 86 -13.15 -7.94 16.96
N GLU A 87 -13.42 -7.36 18.13
CA GLU A 87 -13.51 -5.90 18.28
C GLU A 87 -12.17 -5.21 18.00
N PHE A 88 -11.06 -5.77 18.49
CA PHE A 88 -9.71 -5.24 18.26
C PHE A 88 -9.35 -5.26 16.77
N VAL A 89 -9.60 -6.37 16.07
CA VAL A 89 -9.38 -6.49 14.62
C VAL A 89 -10.29 -5.53 13.84
N GLY A 90 -11.56 -5.41 14.23
CA GLY A 90 -12.49 -4.45 13.61
C GLY A 90 -12.00 -3.00 13.73
N ARG A 91 -11.45 -2.62 14.89
CA ARG A 91 -10.85 -1.28 15.10
C ARG A 91 -9.53 -1.09 14.35
N LEU A 92 -8.70 -2.12 14.24
CA LEU A 92 -7.49 -2.09 13.41
C LEU A 92 -7.82 -1.86 11.94
N SER A 93 -8.85 -2.53 11.42
CA SER A 93 -9.32 -2.34 10.04
C SER A 93 -9.85 -0.91 9.81
N ALA A 94 -10.47 -0.29 10.82
CA ALA A 94 -10.94 1.10 10.75
C ALA A 94 -9.80 2.14 10.80
N ALA A 95 -8.61 1.77 11.26
CA ALA A 95 -7.43 2.65 11.32
C ALA A 95 -6.71 2.85 9.96
N GLY A 96 -7.22 2.24 8.89
CA GLY A 96 -6.71 2.36 7.53
C GLY A 96 -6.29 1.00 7.00
N GLY A 97 -6.93 0.57 5.91
CA GLY A 97 -6.68 -0.72 5.29
C GLY A 97 -5.19 -0.96 4.99
N LEU A 98 -4.71 -2.16 5.32
CA LEU A 98 -3.41 -2.65 4.86
C LEU A 98 -3.42 -2.73 3.33
N MET A 99 -2.75 -1.79 2.68
CA MET A 99 -2.53 -1.85 1.24
C MET A 99 -1.23 -2.62 0.99
N GLY A 100 -1.36 -3.87 0.56
CA GLY A 100 -0.24 -4.63 0.02
C GLY A 100 0.23 -3.97 -1.29
N ASN A 101 1.39 -3.33 -1.25
CA ASN A 101 2.07 -2.80 -2.43
C ASN A 101 3.57 -3.10 -2.34
N PHE A 102 4.28 -2.94 -3.46
CA PHE A 102 5.69 -3.31 -3.57
C PHE A 102 6.54 -2.70 -2.45
N ASP A 103 6.38 -1.40 -2.21
CA ASP A 103 7.12 -0.66 -1.18
C ASP A 103 6.77 -1.13 0.25
N ALA A 104 5.51 -1.49 0.50
CA ALA A 104 5.08 -2.05 1.79
C ALA A 104 5.67 -3.44 2.02
N THR A 105 5.68 -4.28 0.99
CA THR A 105 6.28 -5.62 1.04
C THR A 105 7.79 -5.55 1.24
N GLU A 106 8.49 -4.67 0.53
CA GLU A 106 9.95 -4.49 0.69
C GLU A 106 10.31 -4.02 2.10
N ARG A 107 9.60 -3.01 2.63
CA ARG A 107 9.81 -2.51 4.00
C ARG A 107 9.50 -3.55 5.06
N LEU A 108 8.50 -4.41 4.83
CA LEU A 108 8.15 -5.49 5.74
C LEU A 108 9.27 -6.54 5.75
N LEU A 109 9.68 -7.03 4.57
CA LEU A 109 10.71 -8.06 4.46
C LEU A 109 12.08 -7.59 5.00
N SER A 110 12.39 -6.30 4.83
CA SER A 110 13.61 -5.67 5.37
C SER A 110 13.71 -5.69 6.89
N GLN A 111 12.60 -5.90 7.61
CA GLN A 111 12.63 -6.02 9.06
C GLN A 111 13.05 -7.42 9.55
N PHE A 112 13.02 -8.43 8.67
CA PHE A 112 13.21 -9.83 9.05
C PHE A 112 14.38 -10.51 8.32
N MET A 113 14.94 -9.90 7.28
CA MET A 113 15.95 -10.51 6.42
C MET A 113 17.05 -9.52 6.03
N PRO A 114 18.27 -10.00 5.71
CA PRO A 114 19.35 -9.16 5.18
C PRO A 114 18.94 -8.50 3.85
N SER A 115 19.42 -7.27 3.64
CA SER A 115 19.13 -6.44 2.45
C SER A 115 19.27 -7.20 1.13
N ASP A 116 20.32 -8.00 1.01
CA ASP A 116 20.70 -8.68 -0.23
C ASP A 116 19.67 -9.76 -0.60
N ARG A 117 19.10 -10.41 0.41
CA ARG A 117 18.06 -11.44 0.23
C ARG A 117 16.71 -10.82 -0.09
N VAL A 118 16.40 -9.67 0.52
CA VAL A 118 15.19 -8.91 0.21
C VAL A 118 15.26 -8.40 -1.23
N ALA A 119 16.37 -7.80 -1.63
CA ALA A 119 16.55 -7.31 -3.00
C ALA A 119 16.36 -8.41 -4.05
N MET A 120 16.96 -9.59 -3.83
CA MET A 120 16.80 -10.75 -4.72
C MET A 120 15.34 -11.21 -4.84
N LEU A 121 14.62 -11.32 -3.72
CA LEU A 121 13.20 -11.72 -3.71
C LEU A 121 12.32 -10.65 -4.36
N MET A 122 12.58 -9.39 -4.09
CA MET A 122 11.83 -8.28 -4.66
C MET A 122 12.08 -8.13 -6.17
N GLU A 123 13.28 -8.42 -6.66
CA GLU A 123 13.62 -8.56 -8.09
C GLU A 123 12.86 -9.73 -8.74
N GLU A 124 12.83 -10.89 -8.09
CA GLU A 124 12.14 -12.08 -8.60
C GLU A 124 10.62 -11.87 -8.67
N ILE A 125 10.03 -11.22 -7.66
CA ILE A 125 8.61 -10.82 -7.63
C ILE A 125 8.32 -9.76 -8.72
N ARG A 126 9.26 -8.86 -9.01
CA ARG A 126 9.15 -7.91 -10.12
C ARG A 126 9.09 -8.65 -11.46
N GLY A 127 9.86 -9.73 -11.61
CA GLY A 127 10.03 -10.47 -12.86
C GLY A 127 10.58 -9.60 -14.00
N PRO A 128 10.70 -10.15 -15.23
CA PRO A 128 11.10 -9.39 -16.42
C PRO A 128 10.14 -8.23 -16.75
N ALA A 129 8.90 -8.33 -16.26
CA ALA A 129 7.85 -7.32 -16.38
C ALA A 129 7.98 -6.18 -15.34
N GLY A 130 8.96 -6.24 -14.44
CA GLY A 130 9.15 -5.35 -13.30
C GLY A 130 10.16 -4.23 -13.49
N ARG A 131 10.75 -4.09 -14.68
CA ARG A 131 11.40 -2.82 -15.07
C ARG A 131 10.40 -1.69 -14.87
N ASN A 132 10.85 -0.62 -14.22
CA ASN A 132 10.04 0.58 -14.01
C ASN A 132 9.40 0.97 -15.36
N MET A 133 8.12 1.33 -15.41
CA MET A 133 7.45 1.61 -16.68
C MET A 133 8.24 2.61 -17.55
N TRP A 134 8.90 3.57 -16.90
CA TRP A 134 9.80 4.54 -17.52
C TRP A 134 11.05 3.90 -18.17
N GLU A 135 11.61 2.84 -17.57
CA GLU A 135 12.69 2.06 -18.19
C GLU A 135 12.20 1.25 -19.38
N LYS A 136 10.98 0.72 -19.33
CA LYS A 136 10.39 0.04 -20.49
C LYS A 136 10.21 1.03 -21.65
N LEU A 137 9.65 2.21 -21.37
CA LEU A 137 9.56 3.28 -22.36
C LEU A 137 10.93 3.67 -22.93
N SER A 138 11.96 3.71 -22.09
CA SER A 138 13.33 3.99 -22.53
C SER A 138 13.90 2.94 -23.49
N ASN A 139 13.28 1.77 -23.62
CA ASN A 139 13.68 0.67 -24.52
C ASN A 139 12.70 0.50 -25.70
N VAL A 140 11.61 1.26 -25.76
CA VAL A 140 10.72 1.28 -26.92
C VAL A 140 11.43 2.01 -28.07
N GLN A 141 11.17 1.62 -29.31
CA GLN A 141 11.74 2.31 -30.47
C GLN A 141 11.23 3.76 -30.53
N GLU A 142 12.14 4.71 -30.80
CA GLU A 142 11.85 6.14 -30.77
C GLU A 142 10.67 6.52 -31.68
N GLN A 143 10.58 5.91 -32.87
CA GLN A 143 9.52 6.16 -33.83
C GLN A 143 8.14 5.73 -33.31
N VAL A 144 8.07 4.62 -32.58
CA VAL A 144 6.82 4.10 -32.01
C VAL A 144 6.36 5.00 -30.87
N LEU A 145 7.29 5.38 -29.98
CA LEU A 145 7.01 6.26 -28.87
C LEU A 145 6.58 7.66 -29.35
N ALA A 146 7.26 8.24 -30.34
CA ALA A 146 6.90 9.53 -30.91
C ALA A 146 5.51 9.50 -31.58
N ASN A 147 5.18 8.42 -32.29
CA ASN A 147 3.87 8.27 -32.93
C ASN A 147 2.71 8.16 -31.95
N TYR A 148 2.97 7.60 -30.76
CA TYR A 148 1.99 7.60 -29.68
C TYR A 148 1.87 9.00 -29.05
N LEU A 149 3.00 9.58 -28.64
CA LEU A 149 3.03 10.84 -27.88
C LEU A 149 2.57 12.07 -28.69
N LYS A 150 2.63 12.05 -30.03
CA LYS A 150 2.18 13.19 -30.85
C LYS A 150 0.69 13.51 -30.72
N ASN A 151 -0.12 12.56 -30.24
CA ASN A 151 -1.56 12.74 -30.02
C ASN A 151 -1.89 13.09 -28.57
N GLU A 152 -0.89 13.16 -27.69
CA GLU A 152 -1.05 13.48 -26.28
C GLU A 152 -0.93 14.99 -26.02
N TYR A 153 -1.40 15.43 -24.84
CA TYR A 153 -1.24 16.83 -24.44
C TYR A 153 0.25 17.17 -24.20
N PRO A 154 0.74 18.36 -24.61
CA PRO A 154 2.15 18.74 -24.48
C PRO A 154 2.70 18.63 -23.05
N GLN A 155 1.85 18.86 -22.03
CA GLN A 155 2.24 18.70 -20.63
C GLN A 155 2.49 17.24 -20.28
N THR A 156 1.62 16.31 -20.70
CA THR A 156 1.81 14.88 -20.46
C THR A 156 3.10 14.40 -21.12
N VAL A 157 3.34 14.80 -22.37
CA VAL A 157 4.58 14.47 -23.09
C VAL A 157 5.82 15.01 -22.36
N ALA A 158 5.78 16.25 -21.88
CA ALA A 158 6.87 16.82 -21.10
C ALA A 158 7.17 16.01 -19.83
N VAL A 159 6.14 15.56 -19.11
CA VAL A 159 6.29 14.67 -17.96
C VAL A 159 6.93 13.34 -18.37
N VAL A 160 6.41 12.67 -19.40
CA VAL A 160 6.93 11.38 -19.87
C VAL A 160 8.40 11.49 -20.29
N LEU A 161 8.72 12.47 -21.12
CA LEU A 161 10.08 12.67 -21.63
C LEU A 161 11.08 13.04 -20.52
N SER A 162 10.63 13.70 -19.45
CA SER A 162 11.48 14.00 -18.28
C SER A 162 11.82 12.78 -17.41
N LYS A 163 11.11 11.66 -17.60
CA LYS A 163 11.28 10.43 -16.81
C LYS A 163 12.08 9.34 -17.52
N ILE A 164 12.39 9.52 -18.80
CA ILE A 164 13.19 8.59 -19.60
C ILE A 164 14.61 9.13 -19.81
N ARG A 165 15.49 8.28 -20.36
CA ARG A 165 16.89 8.67 -20.62
C ARG A 165 16.97 9.91 -21.53
N PRO A 166 17.77 10.95 -21.19
CA PRO A 166 17.86 12.19 -21.96
C PRO A 166 18.19 11.98 -23.45
N GLU A 167 19.07 11.02 -23.75
CA GLU A 167 19.47 10.71 -25.12
C GLU A 167 18.31 10.13 -25.93
N HIS A 168 17.48 9.31 -25.29
CA HIS A 168 16.29 8.74 -25.92
C HIS A 168 15.19 9.80 -26.08
N ALA A 169 14.97 10.63 -25.05
CA ALA A 169 14.04 11.75 -25.11
C ALA A 169 14.38 12.73 -26.25
N GLY A 170 15.66 13.09 -26.41
CA GLY A 170 16.13 13.96 -27.48
C GLY A 170 15.86 13.40 -28.88
N ARG A 171 16.05 12.09 -29.07
CA ARG A 171 15.73 11.43 -30.34
C ARG A 171 14.22 11.35 -30.60
N VAL A 172 13.40 11.14 -29.57
CA VAL A 172 11.94 11.17 -29.68
C VAL A 172 11.46 12.58 -30.04
N LEU A 173 11.99 13.62 -29.38
CA LEU A 173 11.70 15.02 -29.70
C LEU A 173 12.00 15.38 -31.15
N ALA A 174 13.10 14.85 -31.70
CA ALA A 174 13.49 15.08 -33.09
C ALA A 174 12.52 14.47 -34.13
N ILE A 175 11.65 13.54 -33.71
CA ILE A 175 10.65 12.90 -34.58
C ILE A 175 9.28 13.60 -34.46
N LEU A 176 9.02 14.31 -33.35
CA LEU A 176 7.78 15.02 -33.13
C LEU A 176 7.65 16.26 -34.03
N PRO A 177 6.42 16.73 -34.33
CA PRO A 177 6.22 17.98 -35.06
C PRO A 177 6.92 19.15 -34.38
N GLU A 178 7.61 20.01 -35.14
CA GLU A 178 8.52 21.03 -34.61
C GLU A 178 7.85 21.98 -33.60
N GLU A 179 6.69 22.54 -33.94
CA GLU A 179 5.94 23.43 -33.03
C GLU A 179 5.53 22.72 -31.74
N PHE A 180 5.11 21.46 -31.83
CA PHE A 180 4.73 20.65 -30.68
C PHE A 180 5.94 20.32 -29.79
N ALA A 181 7.07 19.95 -30.40
CA ALA A 181 8.31 19.65 -29.68
C ALA A 181 8.84 20.89 -28.94
N LEU A 182 8.79 22.07 -29.56
CA LEU A 182 9.16 23.34 -28.90
C LEU A 182 8.26 23.63 -27.70
N ASP A 183 6.95 23.39 -27.83
CA ASP A 183 5.97 23.60 -26.76
C ASP A 183 6.20 22.63 -25.58
N VAL A 184 6.54 21.37 -25.87
CA VAL A 184 6.92 20.35 -24.89
C VAL A 184 8.20 20.74 -24.16
N VAL A 185 9.26 21.12 -24.87
CA VAL A 185 10.53 21.56 -24.25
C VAL A 185 10.32 22.79 -23.37
N GLY A 186 9.52 23.75 -23.83
CA GLY A 186 9.15 24.93 -23.04
C GLY A 186 8.48 24.59 -21.71
N ARG A 187 7.66 23.53 -21.67
CA ARG A 187 7.07 23.01 -20.42
C ARG A 187 8.10 22.29 -19.57
N MET A 188 8.95 21.45 -20.15
CA MET A 188 10.01 20.73 -19.42
C MET A 188 10.92 21.69 -18.64
N LEU A 189 11.27 22.84 -19.23
CA LEU A 189 12.11 23.87 -18.60
C LEU A 189 11.44 24.61 -17.45
N LYS A 190 10.10 24.72 -17.45
CA LYS A 190 9.31 25.44 -16.44
C LYS A 190 8.63 24.51 -15.44
N MET A 191 8.92 23.21 -15.52
CA MET A 191 8.19 22.19 -14.79
C MET A 191 8.58 22.19 -13.32
N GLU A 192 7.58 22.34 -12.45
CA GLU A 192 7.72 22.22 -11.00
C GLU A 192 7.64 20.75 -10.55
N ALA A 193 7.78 20.52 -9.24
CA ALA A 193 7.63 19.20 -8.65
C ALA A 193 6.22 18.63 -8.94
N ILE A 194 6.17 17.46 -9.56
CA ILE A 194 4.93 16.76 -9.92
C ILE A 194 4.50 15.89 -8.74
N GLN A 195 3.22 15.97 -8.37
CA GLN A 195 2.66 15.13 -7.31
C GLN A 195 2.73 13.64 -7.68
N LYS A 196 3.00 12.80 -6.68
CA LYS A 196 3.25 11.36 -6.88
C LYS A 196 2.04 10.65 -7.49
N ASP A 197 0.83 10.98 -7.05
CA ASP A 197 -0.42 10.40 -7.53
C ASP A 197 -0.69 10.70 -9.01
N VAL A 198 -0.27 11.87 -9.51
CA VAL A 198 -0.34 12.22 -10.93
C VAL A 198 0.62 11.36 -11.75
N LEU A 199 1.84 11.15 -11.27
CA LEU A 199 2.81 10.27 -11.93
C LEU A 199 2.30 8.82 -11.99
N GLU A 200 1.73 8.32 -10.90
CA GLU A 200 1.14 6.98 -10.83
C GLU A 200 -0.02 6.81 -11.84
N ARG A 201 -0.86 7.84 -12.01
CA ARG A 201 -1.94 7.82 -13.02
C ARG A 201 -1.40 7.77 -14.45
N ILE A 202 -0.42 8.61 -14.77
CA ILE A 202 0.20 8.62 -16.11
C ILE A 202 0.85 7.26 -16.38
N GLU A 203 1.55 6.70 -15.39
CA GLU A 203 2.17 5.38 -15.50
C GLU A 203 1.13 4.28 -15.79
N GLN A 204 0.00 4.32 -15.08
CA GLN A 204 -1.08 3.34 -15.26
C GLN A 204 -1.71 3.44 -16.66
N THR A 205 -1.93 4.66 -17.16
CA THR A 205 -2.44 4.88 -18.53
C THR A 205 -1.47 4.33 -19.57
N LEU A 206 -0.18 4.67 -19.48
CA LEU A 206 0.85 4.16 -20.39
C LEU A 206 0.94 2.64 -20.36
N ARG A 207 0.82 2.03 -19.18
CA ARG A 207 0.83 0.57 -19.03
C ARG A 207 -0.37 -0.08 -19.72
N THR A 208 -1.55 0.51 -19.57
CA THR A 208 -2.82 -0.08 -20.04
C THR A 208 -3.06 0.18 -21.52
N GLU A 209 -2.74 1.37 -22.01
CA GLU A 209 -3.10 1.79 -23.36
C GLU A 209 -1.95 1.70 -24.35
N PHE A 210 -0.71 1.90 -23.92
CA PHE A 210 0.44 1.86 -24.83
C PHE A 210 1.09 0.49 -24.85
N MET A 211 1.46 -0.04 -23.68
CA MET A 211 2.20 -1.31 -23.60
C MET A 211 1.36 -2.54 -23.94
N SER A 212 0.05 -2.55 -23.63
CA SER A 212 -0.80 -3.69 -24.01
C SER A 212 -0.94 -3.79 -25.53
N ASN A 213 -1.09 -2.64 -26.21
CA ASN A 213 -1.20 -2.57 -27.66
C ASN A 213 0.11 -2.96 -28.36
N LEU A 214 1.26 -2.57 -27.78
CA LEU A 214 2.58 -3.00 -28.24
C LEU A 214 2.83 -4.50 -28.10
N SER A 215 2.23 -5.16 -27.10
CA SER A 215 2.41 -6.61 -26.88
C SER A 215 1.51 -7.49 -27.76
N GLN A 216 0.51 -6.89 -28.43
CA GLN A 216 -0.41 -7.59 -29.33
C GLN A 216 0.01 -7.55 -30.80
N THR A 217 1.05 -6.78 -31.14
CA THR A 217 1.68 -6.67 -32.47
C THR A 217 3.08 -7.23 -32.47
#